data_AF-A0A183CH93-F1
#
_entry.id   AF-A0A183CH93-F1
#
_cell.length_a   1.000
_cell.length_b   1.000
_cell.length_c   1.000
_cell.angle_alpha   90.00
_cell.angle_beta   90.00
_cell.angle_gamma   90.00
#
_symmetry.space_group_name_H-M   'P 1'
#
loop_
_entity.id
_entity.type
_entity.pdbx_description
1 polymer ?
#
loop_
_entity_poly.entity_id
_entity_poly.type
_entity_poly.pdbx_seq_one_letter_code
_entity_poly.pdbx_strand_id
1 'polypeptide(L)'
;MPNFLRLLRTVRDFRVDHLPSERVNLRIGFHSGPAVAGVVGLTMPRYCLFGDSVNTASRMESNGKSGKVHISASANRFLTAGVGGGYVTEPRGEVIIKGKGVMETFWLLGRIGEVHLPEGSAEMAPAAEG
;
A
#
# COMPACT_ATOMS: atom_id res chain seq x y z
N MET A 1 -8.90 4.34 13.18
CA MET A 1 -7.80 3.43 12.79
C MET A 1 -7.89 3.14 11.30
N PRO A 2 -6.77 2.87 10.62
CA PRO A 2 -6.73 2.87 9.17
C PRO A 2 -7.38 1.61 8.57
N ASN A 3 -8.52 1.81 7.90
CA ASN A 3 -9.39 0.75 7.37
C ASN A 3 -8.91 0.14 6.04
N PHE A 4 -7.71 0.46 5.55
CA PHE A 4 -7.25 0.00 4.24
C PHE A 4 -6.97 -1.51 4.16
N LEU A 5 -6.61 -2.15 5.28
CA LEU A 5 -6.53 -3.62 5.33
C LEU A 5 -7.90 -4.27 5.15
N ARG A 6 -8.96 -3.65 5.68
CA ARG A 6 -10.34 -4.10 5.48
C ARG A 6 -10.73 -3.97 4.01
N LEU A 7 -10.37 -2.88 3.35
CA LEU A 7 -10.61 -2.70 1.92
C LEU A 7 -9.98 -3.82 1.09
N LEU A 8 -8.70 -4.14 1.33
CA LEU A 8 -8.04 -5.26 0.64
C LEU A 8 -8.75 -6.60 0.86
N ARG A 9 -9.24 -6.87 2.08
CA ARG A 9 -10.01 -8.08 2.38
C ARG A 9 -11.34 -8.08 1.63
N THR A 10 -12.10 -7.01 1.72
CA THR A 10 -13.42 -6.90 1.06
C THR A 10 -13.32 -7.03 -0.46
N VAL A 11 -12.29 -6.47 -1.09
CA VAL A 11 -12.14 -6.54 -2.55
C VAL A 11 -11.76 -7.94 -3.05
N ARG A 12 -11.18 -8.81 -2.22
CA ARG A 12 -10.92 -10.21 -2.62
C ARG A 12 -12.21 -10.99 -2.89
N ASP A 13 -13.25 -10.70 -2.12
CA ASP A 13 -14.55 -11.36 -2.20
C ASP A 13 -15.50 -10.63 -3.18
N PHE A 14 -15.15 -9.41 -3.58
CA PHE A 14 -15.89 -8.67 -4.58
C PHE A 14 -15.81 -9.38 -5.94
N ARG A 15 -16.95 -9.45 -6.61
CA ARG A 15 -17.11 -10.00 -7.95
C ARG A 15 -17.76 -8.95 -8.84
N VAL A 16 -17.30 -8.91 -10.09
CA VAL A 16 -17.84 -8.03 -11.11
C VAL A 16 -18.84 -8.83 -11.91
N ASP A 17 -20.10 -8.42 -11.94
CA ASP A 17 -21.20 -9.21 -12.52
C ASP A 17 -20.96 -9.60 -13.99
N HIS A 18 -20.33 -8.71 -14.76
CA HIS A 18 -20.01 -8.94 -16.17
C HIS A 18 -18.66 -9.65 -16.40
N LEU A 19 -17.88 -9.91 -15.33
CA LEU A 19 -16.58 -10.59 -15.36
C LEU A 19 -16.43 -11.54 -14.15
N PRO A 20 -17.24 -12.61 -14.06
CA PRO A 20 -17.29 -13.46 -12.88
C PRO A 20 -16.02 -14.29 -12.63
N SER A 21 -15.21 -14.53 -13.67
CA SER A 21 -13.92 -15.22 -13.58
C SER A 21 -12.79 -14.31 -13.10
N GLU A 22 -12.95 -13.00 -13.23
CA GLU A 22 -11.90 -12.03 -12.91
C GLU A 22 -11.94 -11.61 -11.45
N ARG A 23 -10.76 -11.36 -10.89
CA ARG A 23 -10.61 -10.87 -9.51
C ARG A 23 -10.05 -9.46 -9.53
N VAL A 24 -10.73 -8.55 -8.85
CA VAL A 24 -10.21 -7.21 -8.63
C VAL A 24 -9.03 -7.30 -7.69
N ASN A 25 -7.87 -6.82 -8.14
CA ASN A 25 -6.68 -6.72 -7.33
C ASN A 25 -6.30 -5.25 -7.12
N LEU A 26 -5.99 -4.91 -5.87
CA LEU A 26 -5.59 -3.56 -5.50
C LEU A 26 -4.11 -3.49 -5.22
N ARG A 27 -3.54 -2.33 -5.52
CA ARG A 27 -2.20 -1.93 -5.09
C ARG A 27 -2.37 -0.69 -4.22
N ILE A 28 -1.74 -0.68 -3.05
CA ILE A 28 -1.88 0.42 -2.09
C ILE A 28 -0.49 0.90 -1.68
N GLY A 29 -0.27 2.20 -1.78
CA GLY A 29 0.91 2.89 -1.25
C GLY A 29 0.55 3.74 -0.04
N PHE A 30 1.39 3.71 1.00
CA PHE A 30 1.18 4.51 2.20
C PHE A 30 2.45 5.20 2.66
N HIS A 31 2.32 6.49 2.96
CA HIS A 31 3.41 7.34 3.44
C HIS A 31 2.85 8.33 4.47
N SER A 32 3.66 8.65 5.47
CA SER A 32 3.34 9.67 6.48
C SER A 32 4.35 10.80 6.40
N GLY A 33 3.84 12.03 6.33
CA GLY A 33 4.61 13.27 6.29
C GLY A 33 3.71 14.50 6.05
N PRO A 34 4.29 15.71 6.04
CA PRO A 34 3.55 16.96 5.90
C PRO A 34 2.94 17.12 4.51
N ALA A 35 1.74 17.71 4.46
CA ALA A 35 1.04 18.04 3.22
C ALA A 35 0.30 19.36 3.37
N VAL A 36 0.02 20.01 2.24
CA VAL A 36 -0.79 21.24 2.15
C VAL A 36 -2.11 20.90 1.48
N ALA A 37 -3.21 21.42 2.01
CA ALA A 37 -4.53 21.26 1.42
C ALA A 37 -5.06 22.60 0.89
N GLY A 38 -5.84 22.55 -0.19
CA GLY A 38 -6.48 23.76 -0.75
C GLY A 38 -7.55 23.44 -1.78
N VAL A 39 -8.33 24.45 -2.14
CA VAL A 39 -9.32 24.38 -3.23
C VAL A 39 -8.70 24.99 -4.49
N VAL A 40 -8.76 24.26 -5.60
CA VAL A 40 -8.20 24.69 -6.89
C VAL A 40 -9.31 24.79 -7.93
N GLY A 41 -9.27 25.86 -8.74
CA GLY A 41 -10.22 26.16 -9.80
C GLY A 41 -11.35 27.08 -9.34
N LEU A 42 -11.69 28.06 -10.18
CA LEU A 42 -12.76 29.03 -9.90
C LEU A 42 -14.13 28.52 -10.33
N THR A 43 -14.24 27.95 -11.53
CA THR A 43 -15.51 27.45 -12.10
C THR A 43 -15.85 26.02 -11.64
N MET A 44 -14.83 25.19 -11.44
CA MET A 44 -14.99 23.82 -10.93
C MET A 44 -14.02 23.60 -9.77
N PRO A 45 -14.37 24.07 -8.57
CA PRO A 45 -13.50 23.95 -7.40
C PRO A 45 -13.29 22.49 -7.01
N ARG A 46 -12.03 22.09 -6.83
CA ARG A 46 -11.62 20.75 -6.37
C ARG A 46 -10.77 20.88 -5.12
N TYR A 47 -11.13 20.13 -4.07
CA TYR A 47 -10.31 20.01 -2.89
C TYR A 47 -9.13 19.07 -3.17
N CYS A 48 -7.92 19.58 -3.01
CA CYS A 48 -6.69 18.90 -3.40
C CYS A 48 -5.68 18.92 -2.26
N LEU A 49 -4.89 17.84 -2.18
CA LEU A 49 -3.71 17.74 -1.32
C LEU A 49 -2.46 17.84 -2.19
N PHE A 50 -1.50 18.62 -1.72
CA PHE A 50 -0.22 18.87 -2.39
C PHE A 50 0.94 18.64 -1.44
N GLY A 51 2.10 18.38 -2.04
CA GLY A 51 3.36 18.26 -1.32
C GLY A 51 4.09 16.96 -1.64
N ASP A 52 5.32 16.92 -1.17
CA ASP A 52 6.23 15.81 -1.38
C ASP A 52 5.72 14.49 -0.79
N SER A 53 4.98 14.54 0.32
CA SER A 53 4.37 13.35 0.92
C SER A 53 3.31 12.69 0.04
N VAL A 54 2.53 13.47 -0.73
CA VAL A 54 1.54 12.93 -1.67
C VAL A 54 2.24 12.24 -2.83
N ASN A 55 3.29 12.88 -3.37
CA ASN A 55 4.12 12.29 -4.42
C ASN A 55 4.79 11.00 -3.94
N THR A 56 5.34 10.99 -2.72
CA THR A 56 5.98 9.81 -2.14
C THR A 56 4.98 8.67 -1.91
N ALA A 57 3.77 8.96 -1.42
CA ALA A 57 2.69 7.97 -1.30
C ALA A 57 2.35 7.34 -2.66
N SER A 58 2.23 8.16 -3.71
CA SER A 58 2.04 7.69 -5.09
C SER A 58 3.20 6.81 -5.55
N ARG A 59 4.45 7.10 -5.17
CA ARG A 59 5.60 6.24 -5.50
C ARG A 59 5.59 4.91 -4.75
N MET A 60 5.10 4.87 -3.51
CA MET A 60 4.89 3.61 -2.80
C MET A 60 3.81 2.78 -3.50
N GLU A 61 2.74 3.42 -3.98
CA GLU A 61 1.71 2.71 -4.75
C GLU A 61 2.29 2.16 -6.04
N SER A 62 2.87 3.02 -6.89
CA SER A 62 3.32 2.62 -8.23
C SER A 62 4.40 1.52 -8.20
N ASN A 63 5.27 1.51 -7.18
CA ASN A 63 6.32 0.49 -7.00
C ASN A 63 5.90 -0.69 -6.11
N GLY A 64 4.63 -0.73 -5.68
CA GLY A 64 4.08 -1.80 -4.87
C GLY A 64 3.78 -3.07 -5.66
N LYS A 65 3.44 -4.14 -4.93
CA LYS A 65 2.97 -5.40 -5.50
C LYS A 65 1.45 -5.49 -5.38
N SER A 66 0.83 -6.13 -6.37
CA SER A 66 -0.61 -6.41 -6.36
C SER A 66 -1.02 -7.18 -5.10
N GLY A 67 -2.13 -6.81 -4.48
CA GLY A 67 -2.64 -7.43 -3.25
C GLY A 67 -1.85 -7.10 -1.97
N LYS A 68 -0.81 -6.25 -2.05
CA LYS A 68 -0.01 -5.82 -0.90
C LYS A 68 -0.11 -4.31 -0.66
N VAL A 69 0.18 -3.89 0.58
CA VAL A 69 0.31 -2.49 0.97
C VAL A 69 1.80 -2.16 1.12
N HIS A 70 2.32 -1.31 0.23
CA HIS A 70 3.71 -0.85 0.27
C HIS A 70 3.81 0.42 1.11
N ILE A 71 4.73 0.44 2.08
CA ILE A 71 4.86 1.56 3.01
C ILE A 71 6.30 2.09 3.09
N SER A 72 6.43 3.40 3.28
CA SER A 72 7.73 4.04 3.54
C SER A 72 8.23 3.78 4.96
N ALA A 73 9.54 3.99 5.21
CA ALA A 73 10.10 3.94 6.56
C ALA A 73 9.41 4.91 7.56
N SER A 74 9.02 6.10 7.12
CA SER A 74 8.27 7.05 7.98
C SER A 74 6.92 6.50 8.41
N ALA A 75 6.17 5.89 7.48
CA ALA A 75 4.92 5.23 7.77
C ALA A 75 5.11 4.01 8.66
N ASN A 76 6.15 3.21 8.42
CA ASN A 76 6.48 2.07 9.27
C ASN A 76 6.66 2.48 10.73
N ARG A 77 7.50 3.48 11.01
CA ARG A 77 7.70 4.01 12.38
C ARG A 77 6.40 4.50 13.00
N PHE A 78 5.55 5.17 12.23
CA PHE A 78 4.26 5.65 12.72
C PHE A 78 3.32 4.50 13.12
N LEU A 79 3.30 3.42 12.33
CA LEU A 79 2.42 2.26 12.54
C LEU A 79 2.94 1.28 13.61
N THR A 80 4.25 1.19 13.82
CA THR A 80 4.85 0.28 14.81
C THR A 80 5.08 0.92 16.17
N ALA A 81 5.53 2.19 16.21
CA ALA A 81 5.96 2.85 17.44
C ALA A 81 5.07 4.03 17.90
N GLY A 82 4.19 4.56 17.03
CA GLY A 82 3.36 5.74 17.33
C GLY A 82 1.98 5.44 17.94
N VAL A 83 1.11 6.45 17.96
CA VAL A 83 -0.31 6.36 18.39
C VAL A 83 -1.10 5.31 17.58
N GLY A 84 -0.60 4.94 16.40
CA GLY A 84 -1.14 3.89 15.55
C GLY A 84 -0.69 2.47 15.91
N GLY A 85 0.05 2.25 16.99
CA GLY A 85 0.69 0.97 17.36
C GLY A 85 -0.18 -0.28 17.18
N GLY A 86 0.50 -1.42 17.05
CA GLY A 86 -0.13 -2.72 16.88
C GLY A 86 -0.22 -3.19 15.43
N TYR A 87 0.55 -2.64 14.51
CA TYR A 87 0.70 -3.18 13.16
C TYR A 87 1.97 -4.02 13.02
N VAL A 88 1.87 -5.05 12.19
CA VAL A 88 2.97 -5.95 11.82
C VAL A 88 3.40 -5.62 10.40
N THR A 89 4.71 -5.48 10.22
CA THR A 89 5.33 -5.10 8.95
C THR A 89 6.51 -6.01 8.63
N GLU A 90 6.75 -6.29 7.36
CA GLU A 90 7.95 -7.00 6.88
C GLU A 90 8.87 -6.03 6.11
N PRO A 91 10.19 -6.08 6.29
CA PRO A 91 11.12 -5.34 5.44
C PRO A 91 10.98 -5.82 3.99
N ARG A 92 10.85 -4.88 3.05
CA ARG A 92 10.99 -5.15 1.63
C ARG A 92 12.45 -5.05 1.19
N GLY A 93 13.22 -4.22 1.88
CA GLY A 93 14.57 -3.80 1.50
C GLY A 93 14.58 -2.45 0.78
N GLU A 94 15.72 -2.17 0.17
CA GLU A 94 15.99 -0.91 -0.53
C GLU A 94 15.36 -0.88 -1.93
N VAL A 95 14.72 0.24 -2.27
CA VAL A 95 14.06 0.45 -3.55
C VAL A 95 14.46 1.83 -4.08
N ILE A 96 14.84 1.90 -5.36
CA ILE A 96 15.12 3.17 -6.03
C ILE A 96 13.81 3.86 -6.37
N ILE A 97 13.58 5.03 -5.78
CA ILE A 97 12.38 5.83 -5.98
C ILE A 97 12.75 7.12 -6.74
N LYS A 98 12.05 7.37 -7.86
CA LYS A 98 12.28 8.54 -8.71
C LYS A 98 12.16 9.84 -7.89
N GLY A 99 13.21 10.64 -7.91
CA GLY A 99 13.29 11.93 -7.20
C GLY A 99 13.62 11.80 -5.70
N LYS A 100 13.81 10.59 -5.18
CA LYS A 100 14.17 10.32 -3.78
C LYS A 100 15.48 9.55 -3.63
N GLY A 101 15.92 8.83 -4.67
CA GLY A 101 17.06 7.94 -4.58
C GLY A 101 16.68 6.62 -3.93
N VAL A 102 17.62 6.00 -3.22
CA VAL A 102 17.40 4.72 -2.54
C VAL A 102 16.59 4.95 -1.27
N MET A 103 15.50 4.20 -1.11
CA MET A 103 14.65 4.24 0.07
C MET A 103 14.48 2.85 0.66
N GLU A 104 14.65 2.73 1.97
CA GLU A 104 14.19 1.55 2.70
C GLU A 104 12.66 1.55 2.80
N THR A 105 12.06 0.40 2.50
CA THR A 105 10.59 0.26 2.47
C THR A 105 10.14 -1.07 3.05
N PHE A 106 8.84 -1.15 3.36
CA PHE A 106 8.24 -2.26 4.09
C PHE A 106 6.91 -2.68 3.45
N TRP A 107 6.47 -3.91 3.71
CA TRP A 107 5.09 -4.31 3.48
C TRP A 107 4.32 -4.28 4.80
N LEU A 108 3.11 -3.73 4.78
CA LEU A 108 2.19 -3.84 5.90
C LEU A 108 1.44 -5.16 5.82
N LEU A 109 1.60 -6.01 6.83
CA LEU A 109 1.01 -7.36 6.87
C LEU A 109 -0.37 -7.38 7.52
N GLY A 110 -0.53 -6.63 8.61
CA GLY A 110 -1.77 -6.63 9.35
C GLY A 110 -1.64 -6.00 10.72
N ARG A 111 -2.60 -6.30 11.60
CA ARG A 111 -2.60 -5.89 13.00
C ARG A 111 -2.17 -7.06 13.89
N ILE A 112 -1.47 -6.80 14.99
CA ILE A 112 -1.15 -7.79 16.02
C ILE A 112 -2.47 -8.45 16.48
N GLY A 113 -2.52 -9.78 16.44
CA GLY A 113 -3.71 -10.58 16.73
C GLY A 113 -4.62 -10.88 15.52
N GLU A 114 -4.44 -10.21 14.37
CA GLU A 114 -5.17 -10.48 13.12
C GLU A 114 -4.31 -11.14 12.02
N VAL A 115 -2.99 -11.21 12.20
CA VAL A 115 -2.10 -11.80 11.19
C VAL A 115 -2.19 -13.32 11.28
N HIS A 116 -2.96 -13.93 10.37
CA HIS A 116 -2.69 -15.30 9.95
C HIS A 116 -1.53 -15.21 8.95
N LEU A 117 -0.33 -15.60 9.38
CA LEU A 117 0.79 -15.74 8.45
C LEU A 117 0.37 -16.79 7.42
N PRO A 118 0.45 -16.52 6.11
CA PRO A 118 0.28 -17.59 5.14
C PRO A 118 1.42 -18.59 5.33
N GLU A 119 1.08 -19.81 5.74
CA GLU A 119 1.99 -20.95 5.58
C GLU A 119 2.33 -21.06 4.09
N GLY A 120 3.62 -20.92 3.76
CA GLY A 120 4.17 -21.29 2.47
C GLY A 120 3.64 -20.52 1.26
N SER A 121 4.22 -19.35 0.96
CA SER A 121 4.46 -19.02 -0.45
C SER A 121 5.72 -19.78 -0.89
N ALA A 122 5.61 -21.11 -0.95
CA ALA A 122 6.45 -21.92 -1.78
C ALA A 122 6.16 -21.51 -3.23
N GLU A 123 7.21 -21.05 -3.89
CA GLU A 123 7.50 -21.26 -5.30
C GLU A 123 6.45 -22.08 -6.06
N MET A 124 5.72 -21.43 -6.96
CA MET A 124 5.12 -22.09 -8.12
C MET A 124 5.45 -21.25 -9.34
N ALA A 125 6.67 -21.43 -9.85
CA ALA A 125 6.90 -21.39 -11.28
C ALA A 125 6.49 -22.77 -11.83
N PRO A 126 5.46 -22.89 -12.67
CA PRO A 126 5.31 -24.10 -13.46
C PRO A 126 6.37 -24.14 -14.56
N ALA A 127 6.90 -25.35 -14.70
CA ALA A 127 7.93 -25.82 -15.60
C ALA A 127 7.80 -25.31 -17.05
N ALA A 128 8.97 -25.18 -17.69
CA ALA A 128 9.10 -25.24 -19.13
C ALA A 128 8.50 -26.55 -19.66
N GLU A 129 7.71 -26.47 -20.73
CA GLU A 129 7.73 -27.39 -21.88
C GLU A 129 7.19 -26.65 -23.12
N GLY A 130 7.92 -26.71 -24.23
CA GLY A 130 7.56 -26.18 -25.55
C GLY A 130 8.69 -25.47 -26.26
#